data_AF-A0A9N8CRS4-F1
#
_entry.id   AF-A0A9N8CRS4-F1
#
_cell.length_a   1.000
_cell.length_b   1.000
_cell.length_c   1.000
_cell.angle_alpha   90.00
_cell.angle_beta   90.00
_cell.angle_gamma   90.00
#
_symmetry.space_group_name_H-M   'P 1'
#
loop_
_entity.id
_entity.type
_entity.pdbx_description
1 polymer ?
#
loop_
_entity_poly.entity_id
_entity_poly.type
_entity_poly.pdbx_seq_one_letter_code
_entity_poly.pdbx_strand_id
1 'polypeptide(L)' 'MEKCNRCIVGLIGSQPVLSGDWANAVANFEIVIADWNEKTKRFAVPHPGFARKFNYCPHCGNKVED' A
#
# COMPACT_ATOMS: atom_id res chain seq x y z
N MET A 1 -5.30 -5.86 -24.26
CA MET A 1 -4.13 -6.06 -23.38
C MET A 1 -4.49 -7.15 -22.40
N GLU A 2 -3.78 -8.26 -22.37
CA GLU A 2 -4.08 -9.34 -21.42
C GLU A 2 -3.78 -8.87 -19.98
N LYS A 3 -4.64 -9.26 -19.03
CA LYS A 3 -4.45 -8.95 -17.60
C LYS A 3 -3.28 -9.80 -17.09
N CYS A 4 -2.33 -9.20 -16.40
CA CYS A 4 -1.27 -9.97 -15.75
C CYS A 4 -1.85 -10.73 -14.55
N ASN A 5 -1.30 -11.91 -14.26
CA ASN A 5 -1.83 -12.81 -13.23
C ASN A 5 -1.92 -12.20 -11.82
N ARG A 6 -1.06 -11.22 -11.50
CA ARG A 6 -1.10 -10.46 -10.23
C ARG A 6 -0.81 -8.99 -10.52
N CYS A 7 -1.87 -8.20 -10.69
CA CYS A 7 -1.74 -6.76 -10.87
C CYS A 7 -1.20 -6.09 -9.61
N ILE A 8 -0.34 -5.08 -9.76
CA ILE A 8 0.00 -4.18 -8.66
C ILE A 8 -1.18 -3.22 -8.48
N VAL A 9 -1.78 -3.24 -7.28
CA VAL A 9 -2.98 -2.45 -6.94
C VAL A 9 -2.66 -1.20 -6.13
N GLY A 10 -1.45 -1.12 -5.59
CA GLY A 10 -0.96 0.08 -4.93
C GLY A 10 0.43 -0.09 -4.36
N LEU A 11 0.90 0.95 -3.68
CA LEU A 11 2.14 0.96 -2.92
C LEU A 11 1.86 1.29 -1.46
N ILE A 12 2.62 0.67 -0.55
CA ILE A 12 2.75 1.12 0.82
C ILE A 12 4.22 1.47 1.04
N GLY A 13 4.51 2.77 1.21
CA GLY A 13 5.87 3.28 1.09
C GLY A 13 6.43 2.97 -0.30
N SER A 14 7.52 2.19 -0.36
CA SER A 14 8.12 1.71 -1.61
C SER A 14 7.73 0.27 -1.97
N GLN A 15 6.88 -0.39 -1.18
CA GLN A 15 6.53 -1.79 -1.37
C GLN A 15 5.28 -1.94 -2.26
N PRO A 16 5.36 -2.66 -3.39
CA PRO A 16 4.20 -2.95 -4.22
C PRO A 16 3.27 -3.96 -3.57
N VAL A 17 1.97 -3.68 -3.62
CA VAL A 17 0.90 -4.55 -3.14
C VAL A 17 0.18 -5.15 -4.35
N LEU A 18 -0.06 -6.45 -4.32
CA LEU A 18 -0.70 -7.19 -5.40
C LEU A 18 -2.22 -7.29 -5.21
N SER A 19 -2.94 -7.57 -6.29
CA SER A 19 -4.38 -7.80 -6.28
C SER A 19 -4.75 -8.92 -5.32
N GLY A 20 -5.79 -8.71 -4.50
CA GLY A 20 -6.20 -9.61 -3.43
C GLY A 20 -5.55 -9.30 -2.07
N ASP A 21 -4.41 -8.60 -2.05
CA ASP A 21 -3.66 -8.33 -0.82
C ASP A 21 -3.87 -6.90 -0.25
N TRP A 22 -4.57 -6.02 -0.99
CA TRP A 22 -4.71 -4.59 -0.63
C TRP A 22 -5.31 -4.36 0.75
N ALA A 23 -6.46 -4.97 1.04
CA ALA A 23 -7.18 -4.74 2.30
C ALA A 23 -6.32 -5.13 3.52
N ASN A 24 -5.66 -6.30 3.45
CA ASN A 24 -4.77 -6.77 4.51
C ASN A 24 -3.53 -5.88 4.65
N ALA A 25 -2.94 -5.46 3.52
CA ALA A 25 -1.76 -4.59 3.53
C ALA A 25 -2.06 -3.22 4.16
N VAL A 26 -3.21 -2.61 3.84
CA VAL A 26 -3.65 -1.35 4.44
C VAL A 26 -3.94 -1.53 5.94
N ALA A 27 -4.65 -2.58 6.33
CA ALA A 27 -4.93 -2.84 7.74
C ALA A 27 -3.65 -2.97 8.58
N ASN A 28 -2.64 -3.68 8.05
CA ASN A 28 -1.34 -3.79 8.70
C ASN A 28 -0.60 -2.45 8.76
N PHE A 29 -0.70 -1.63 7.71
CA PHE A 29 -0.08 -0.31 7.69
C PHE A 29 -0.71 0.66 8.70
N GLU A 30 -2.03 0.60 8.90
CA GLU A 30 -2.72 1.40 9.92
C GLU A 30 -2.23 1.08 11.34
N ILE A 31 -1.92 -0.19 11.64
CA ILE A 31 -1.32 -0.58 12.92
C ILE A 31 0.05 0.08 13.10
N VAL A 32 0.87 0.10 12.05
CA VAL A 32 2.19 0.76 12.07
C VAL A 32 2.05 2.27 12.26
N ILE A 33 1.07 2.90 11.60
CA ILE A 33 0.77 4.33 11.76
C ILE A 33 0.31 4.63 13.20
N ALA A 34 -0.52 3.79 13.79
CA ALA A 34 -0.96 3.96 15.17
C ALA A 34 0.22 3.91 16.17
N ASP A 35 1.12 2.94 16.01
CA ASP A 35 2.34 2.85 16.82
C ASP A 35 3.28 4.04 16.59
N TRP A 36 3.46 4.47 15.33
CA TRP A 36 4.26 5.64 15.00
C TRP A 36 3.68 6.92 15.64
N ASN A 37 2.35 7.10 15.58
CA ASN A 37 1.64 8.23 16.19
C ASN A 37 1.83 8.29 17.70
N GLU A 38 1.94 7.15 18.38
CA GLU A 38 2.22 7.14 19.82
C GLU A 38 3.67 7.53 20.11
N LYS A 39 4.62 6.98 19.37
CA LYS A 39 6.06 7.25 19.56
C LYS A 39 6.43 8.70 19.23
N THR A 40 5.85 9.26 18.17
CA THR A 40 6.19 10.59 17.66
C THR A 40 5.77 11.73 18.60
N LYS A 41 4.92 11.46 19.59
CA LYS A 41 4.56 12.41 20.67
C LYS A 41 5.76 12.82 21.51
N ARG A 42 6.79 11.96 21.60
CA ARG A 42 7.93 12.14 22.51
C ARG A 42 9.28 12.13 21.80
N PHE A 43 9.35 11.53 20.60
CA PHE A 43 10.59 11.34 19.86
C PHE A 43 10.39 11.73 18.38
N ALA A 44 11.42 12.28 17.75
CA ALA A 44 11.42 12.44 16.30
C ALA A 44 11.67 11.08 15.62
N VAL A 45 10.61 10.40 15.20
CA VAL A 45 10.67 9.11 14.50
C VAL A 45 10.37 9.31 13.01
N PRO A 46 11.17 8.75 12.09
CA PRO A 46 10.89 8.82 10.65
C PRO A 46 9.49 8.30 10.29
N HIS A 47 8.80 8.97 9.37
CA HIS A 47 7.46 8.56 8.93
C HIS A 47 7.52 7.21 8.18
N PRO A 48 6.60 6.26 8.45
CA PRO A 48 6.64 4.92 7.87
C PRO A 48 6.26 4.86 6.37
N GLY A 49 5.92 6.00 5.75
CA GLY A 49 5.56 6.11 4.34
C GLY A 49 4.08 6.40 4.13
N PHE A 50 3.52 6.08 2.96
CA PHE A 50 2.11 6.33 2.65
C PHE A 50 1.51 5.16 1.89
N ALA A 51 0.22 4.90 2.10
CA ALA A 51 -0.54 3.99 1.25
C ALA A 51 -1.10 4.76 0.04
N ARG A 52 -0.77 4.30 -1.17
CA ARG A 52 -1.27 4.86 -2.43
C ARG A 52 -1.89 3.76 -3.28
N LYS A 53 -3.20 3.82 -3.45
CA LYS A 53 -3.91 2.91 -4.34
C LYS A 53 -3.84 3.39 -5.79
N PHE A 54 -3.75 2.45 -6.72
CA PHE A 54 -3.78 2.74 -8.15
C PHE A 54 -5.16 2.47 -8.73
N ASN A 55 -5.47 3.14 -9.84
CA ASN A 55 -6.66 2.85 -10.65
C ASN A 55 -6.36 1.85 -11.77
N TYR A 56 -5.08 1.78 -12.18
CA TYR A 56 -4.60 0.93 -13.26
C TYR A 56 -3.29 0.26 -12.86
N CYS A 57 -3.10 -0.98 -13.28
CA CYS A 57 -1.89 -1.74 -13.04
C CYS A 57 -0.73 -1.10 -13.84
N PRO A 58 0.38 -0.69 -13.19
CA PRO A 58 1.51 -0.08 -13.88
C PRO A 58 2.22 -1.05 -14.84
N HIS A 59 2.00 -2.36 -14.71
CA HIS A 59 2.64 -3.37 -15.56
C HIS A 59 1.83 -3.68 -16.82
N CYS A 60 0.51 -3.89 -16.70
CA CYS A 60 -0.32 -4.33 -17.83
C CYS A 60 -1.36 -3.30 -18.29
N GLY A 61 -1.44 -2.12 -17.65
CA GLY A 61 -2.37 -1.05 -18.00
C GLY A 61 -3.86 -1.35 -17.72
N ASN A 62 -4.20 -2.56 -17.27
CA ASN A 62 -5.58 -2.92 -16.97
C ASN A 62 -6.05 -2.22 -15.69
N LYS A 63 -7.35 -1.90 -15.64
CA LYS A 63 -7.98 -1.40 -14.42
C LYS A 63 -7.77 -2.39 -13.29
N VAL A 64 -7.38 -1.90 -12.12
CA VAL A 64 -7.34 -2.74 -10.93
C VAL A 64 -8.73 -2.83 -10.33
N GLU A 65 -9.14 -4.06 -10.06
CA GLU A 65 -10.38 -4.38 -9.36
C GLU A 65 -9.97 -4.83 -7.96
N ASP A 66 -10.76 -4.44 -6.96
CA ASP A 66 -10.67 -4.99 -5.61
C ASP A 66 -11.32 -6.36 -5.55
#